data_AF-A0AB38NXF4-F1
#
_entry.id   AF-A0AB38NXF4-F1
#
_cell.length_a   1.000
_cell.length_b   1.000
_cell.length_c   1.000
_cell.angle_alpha   90.00
_cell.angle_beta   90.00
_cell.angle_gamma   90.00
#
_symmetry.space_group_name_H-M   'P 1'
#
loop_
_entity.id
_entity.type
_entity.pdbx_description
1 polymer ?
#
loop_
_entity_poly.entity_id
_entity_poly.type
_entity_poly.pdbx_seq_one_letter_code
_entity_poly.pdbx_strand_id
1 'polypeptide(L)'
;MENPAILLRRLNPYCARAMEGAASLCQTRAHAEILPEHWLLKLLELGEGDITVIARRYEWDMEAIWQDLLAFLETLPRSVRSRPQLSDG
;
A
#
# COMPACT_ATOMS: atom_id res chain seq x y z
N MET A 1 21.82 11.06 5.14
CA MET A 1 20.51 10.57 4.69
C MET A 1 19.81 10.02 5.91
N GLU A 2 18.70 10.63 6.34
CA GLU A 2 17.95 10.15 7.51
C GLU A 2 17.52 8.69 7.28
N ASN A 3 17.55 7.87 8.33
CA ASN A 3 17.15 6.48 8.23
C ASN A 3 15.61 6.43 8.04
N PRO A 4 15.08 5.96 6.89
CA PRO A 4 13.64 5.92 6.63
C PRO A 4 12.88 5.07 7.67
N ALA A 5 13.56 4.14 8.35
CA ALA A 5 12.98 3.38 9.45
C ALA A 5 12.52 4.25 10.63
N ILE A 6 13.06 5.47 10.80
CA ILE A 6 12.63 6.40 11.86
C ILE A 6 11.20 6.89 11.59
N LEU A 7 10.86 7.13 10.32
CA LEU A 7 9.51 7.57 9.94
C LEU A 7 8.50 6.44 10.07
N LEU A 8 8.88 5.21 9.73
CA LEU A 8 8.01 4.03 9.92
C LEU A 8 7.60 3.84 11.39
N ARG A 9 8.47 4.19 12.35
CA ARG A 9 8.15 4.13 13.78
C ARG A 9 7.13 5.17 14.25
N ARG A 10 6.82 6.19 13.42
CA ARG A 10 5.81 7.21 13.73
C ARG A 10 4.42 6.84 13.21
N LEU A 11 4.30 5.77 12.43
CA LEU A 11 3.00 5.29 11.98
C LEU A 11 2.17 4.86 13.18
N ASN A 12 0.88 5.19 13.15
CA ASN A 12 -0.07 4.59 14.09
C ASN A 12 -0.18 3.06 13.81
N PRO A 13 -0.71 2.26 14.75
CA PRO A 13 -0.79 0.80 14.58
C PRO A 13 -1.56 0.35 13.33
N TYR A 14 -2.59 1.10 12.93
CA TYR A 14 -3.41 0.80 11.75
C TYR A 14 -2.58 0.93 10.46
N CYS A 15 -1.90 2.06 10.29
CA CYS A 15 -1.03 2.36 9.17
C CYS A 15 0.19 1.43 9.12
N ALA A 16 0.77 1.09 10.28
CA ALA A 16 1.87 0.14 10.38
C ALA A 16 1.46 -1.27 9.92
N ARG A 17 0.29 -1.77 10.37
CA ARG A 17 -0.25 -3.05 9.93
C ARG A 17 -0.51 -3.07 8.42
N ALA A 18 -1.08 -1.99 7.85
CA ALA A 18 -1.26 -1.88 6.41
C ALA A 18 0.09 -1.87 5.65
N MET A 19 1.12 -1.23 6.20
CA MET A 19 2.46 -1.18 5.60
C MET A 19 3.13 -2.57 5.58
N GLU A 20 2.99 -3.35 6.65
CA GLU A 20 3.46 -4.75 6.68
C GLU A 20 2.74 -5.62 5.63
N GLY A 21 1.43 -5.42 5.48
CA GLY A 21 0.65 -6.06 4.43
C GLY A 21 1.10 -5.65 3.02
N ALA A 22 1.45 -4.37 2.82
CA ALA A 22 1.89 -3.83 1.54
C ALA A 22 3.26 -4.41 1.15
N ALA A 23 4.18 -4.49 2.12
CA ALA A 23 5.48 -5.13 1.93
C ALA A 23 5.33 -6.62 1.57
N SER A 24 4.41 -7.33 2.24
CA SER A 24 4.12 -8.74 1.96
C SER A 24 3.52 -8.91 0.56
N LEU A 25 2.55 -8.08 0.17
CA LEU A 25 1.94 -8.09 -1.16
C LEU A 25 2.99 -7.83 -2.27
N CYS A 26 3.81 -6.80 -2.08
CA CYS A 26 4.90 -6.46 -2.98
C CYS A 26 5.85 -7.64 -3.16
N GLN A 27 6.21 -8.31 -2.06
CA GLN A 27 7.08 -9.48 -2.08
C GLN A 27 6.44 -10.66 -2.82
N THR A 28 5.16 -10.98 -2.56
CA THR A 28 4.45 -12.10 -3.20
C THR A 28 4.31 -11.90 -4.70
N ARG A 29 4.12 -10.66 -5.15
CA ARG A 29 4.03 -10.33 -6.58
C ARG A 29 5.37 -10.14 -7.28
N ALA A 30 6.47 -10.22 -6.53
CA ALA A 30 7.84 -9.97 -6.99
C ALA A 30 8.01 -8.55 -7.57
N HIS A 31 7.36 -7.55 -6.98
CA HIS A 31 7.64 -6.14 -7.31
C HIS A 31 8.88 -5.66 -6.53
N ALA A 32 9.66 -4.78 -7.15
CA ALA A 32 10.90 -4.29 -6.55
C ALA A 32 10.67 -3.27 -5.41
N GLU A 33 9.62 -2.46 -5.54
CA GLU A 33 9.35 -1.32 -4.66
C GLU A 33 7.92 -1.35 -4.09
N ILE A 34 7.83 -1.02 -2.81
CA ILE A 34 6.57 -0.80 -2.09
C ILE A 34 6.10 0.60 -2.45
N LEU A 35 5.27 0.69 -3.48
CA LEU A 35 4.61 1.92 -3.92
C LEU A 35 3.43 2.31 -3.00
N PRO A 36 3.01 3.59 -3.01
CA PRO A 36 1.80 4.05 -2.31
C PRO A 36 0.54 3.25 -2.66
N GLU A 37 0.41 2.74 -3.88
CA GLU A 37 -0.74 1.94 -4.33
C GLU A 37 -0.83 0.60 -3.60
N HIS A 38 0.31 -0.04 -3.29
CA HIS A 38 0.32 -1.24 -2.44
C HIS A 38 -0.21 -0.94 -1.05
N TRP A 39 0.19 0.21 -0.49
CA TRP A 39 -0.20 0.61 0.84
C TRP A 39 -1.66 1.04 0.90
N LEU A 40 -2.13 1.81 -0.08
CA LEU A 40 -3.51 2.23 -0.21
C LEU A 40 -4.43 1.01 -0.34
N LEU A 41 -4.08 0.03 -1.18
CA LEU A 41 -4.86 -1.20 -1.29
C LEU A 41 -5.02 -1.90 0.06
N LYS A 42 -3.94 -1.96 0.87
CA LYS A 42 -4.01 -2.56 2.21
C LYS A 42 -4.74 -1.71 3.24
N LEU A 43 -4.70 -0.39 3.14
CA LEU A 43 -5.54 0.48 3.97
C LEU A 43 -7.03 0.25 3.67
N LEU A 44 -7.39 0.16 2.39
CA LEU A 44 -8.76 -0.13 1.97
C LEU A 44 -9.23 -1.53 2.40
N GLU A 45 -8.36 -2.53 2.30
CA GLU A 45 -8.64 -3.92 2.74
C GLU A 45 -8.94 -4.01 4.25
N LEU A 46 -8.30 -3.18 5.08
CA LEU A 46 -8.61 -3.10 6.51
C LEU A 46 -9.98 -2.46 6.80
N GLY A 47 -10.52 -1.65 5.90
CA GLY A 47 -11.92 -1.21 5.91
C GLY A 47 -12.37 -0.24 7.02
N GLU A 48 -11.57 0.00 8.06
CA GLU A 48 -11.99 0.77 9.24
C GLU A 48 -11.21 2.08 9.47
N GLY A 49 -10.42 2.51 8.49
CA GLY A 49 -9.58 3.72 8.59
C GLY A 49 -10.25 4.99 8.06
N ASP A 50 -9.53 6.11 8.18
CA ASP A 50 -10.00 7.43 7.76
C ASP A 50 -10.44 7.47 6.29
N ILE A 51 -9.72 6.79 5.40
CA ILE A 51 -10.05 6.73 3.97
C ILE A 51 -11.44 6.11 3.76
N THR A 52 -11.79 5.04 4.48
CA THR A 52 -13.11 4.43 4.37
C THR A 52 -14.21 5.35 4.91
N VAL A 53 -13.94 6.08 5.99
CA VAL A 53 -14.88 7.06 6.55
C VAL A 53 -15.14 8.19 5.54
N ILE A 54 -14.09 8.74 4.95
CA ILE A 54 -14.15 9.80 3.93
C ILE A 54 -14.89 9.29 2.69
N ALA A 55 -14.50 8.13 2.17
CA ALA A 55 -15.11 7.56 0.98
C ALA A 55 -16.61 7.32 1.14
N ARG A 56 -17.05 6.80 2.29
CA ARG A 56 -18.49 6.65 2.60
C ARG A 56 -19.20 8.00 2.67
N ARG A 57 -18.56 9.00 3.29
CA ARG A 57 -19.15 10.34 3.48
C ARG A 57 -19.36 11.07 2.15
N TYR A 58 -18.49 10.84 1.19
CA TYR A 58 -18.51 11.48 -0.13
C TYR A 58 -18.94 10.54 -1.25
N GLU A 59 -19.49 9.36 -0.90
CA GLU A 59 -20.09 8.41 -1.84
C GLU A 59 -19.15 8.03 -2.99
N TRP A 60 -17.87 7.78 -2.66
CA TRP A 60 -16.92 7.30 -3.64
C TRP A 60 -17.29 5.90 -4.14
N ASP A 61 -17.04 5.64 -5.43
CA ASP A 61 -17.11 4.29 -5.99
C ASP A 61 -15.90 3.47 -5.53
N MET A 62 -16.05 2.83 -4.37
CA MET A 62 -14.99 2.04 -3.75
C MET A 62 -14.63 0.79 -4.54
N GLU A 63 -15.58 0.24 -5.30
CA GLU A 63 -15.31 -0.92 -6.16
C GLU A 63 -14.43 -0.49 -7.32
N ALA A 64 -14.75 0.63 -7.99
CA ALA A 64 -13.92 1.16 -9.07
C ALA A 64 -12.48 1.45 -8.59
N ILE A 65 -12.32 2.14 -7.45
CA ILE A 65 -11.00 2.42 -6.88
C ILE A 65 -10.22 1.13 -6.58
N TRP A 66 -10.88 0.12 -6.02
CA TRP A 66 -10.28 -1.17 -5.71
C TRP A 66 -9.80 -1.88 -6.98
N GLN A 67 -10.65 -1.93 -8.01
CA GLN A 67 -10.31 -2.55 -9.29
C GLN A 67 -9.17 -1.81 -10.01
N ASP A 68 -9.17 -0.47 -9.99
CA ASP A 68 -8.12 0.34 -10.60
C ASP A 68 -6.76 0.11 -9.92
N LEU A 69 -6.73 0.00 -8.58
CA LEU A 69 -5.50 -0.34 -7.85
C LEU A 69 -4.99 -1.74 -8.22
N LEU A 70 -5.88 -2.73 -8.28
CA LEU A 70 -5.49 -4.08 -8.69
C LEU A 70 -4.96 -4.11 -10.12
N ALA A 71 -5.65 -3.45 -11.05
CA ALA A 71 -5.25 -3.35 -12.44
C ALA A 71 -3.87 -2.70 -12.57
N PHE A 72 -3.63 -1.59 -11.86
CA PHE A 72 -2.32 -0.94 -11.80
C PHE A 72 -1.23 -1.89 -11.32
N LEU A 73 -1.45 -2.60 -10.22
CA LEU A 73 -0.48 -3.54 -9.68
C LEU A 73 -0.17 -4.71 -10.63
N GLU A 74 -1.08 -5.11 -11.52
CA GLU A 74 -0.79 -6.11 -12.55
C GLU A 74 0.14 -5.59 -13.67
N THR A 75 0.23 -4.28 -13.87
CA THR A 75 1.11 -3.68 -14.90
C THR A 75 2.57 -3.61 -14.46
N LEU A 76 2.84 -3.77 -13.17
CA LEU A 76 4.18 -3.59 -12.62
C LEU A 76 5.14 -4.72 -13.05
N PRO A 77 6.40 -4.39 -13.37
CA PRO A 77 7.38 -5.39 -13.75
C PRO A 77 7.73 -6.30 -12.57
N ARG A 78 7.85 -7.59 -12.86
CA ARG A 78 8.32 -8.57 -11.88
C ARG A 78 9.84 -8.58 -11.86
N SER A 79 10.43 -8.34 -10.70
CA SER A 79 11.87 -8.37 -10.46
C SER A 79 12.23 -9.58 -9.60
N VAL A 80 13.08 -10.44 -10.15
CA VAL A 80 13.57 -11.63 -9.45
C VAL A 80 14.83 -11.21 -8.69
N ARG A 81 14.68 -10.91 -7.40
CA ARG A 81 15.69 -10.84 -6.32
C ARG A 81 15.91 -9.45 -5.71
N SER A 82 15.16 -9.16 -4.65
CA SER A 82 15.60 -8.55 -3.39
C SER A 82 14.40 -8.40 -2.46
N ARG A 83 14.66 -8.15 -1.17
CA ARG A 83 13.61 -7.67 -0.25
C ARG A 83 13.08 -6.33 -0.81
N PRO A 84 11.75 -6.14 -0.89
CA PRO A 84 11.18 -4.87 -1.36
C PRO A 84 11.70 -3.69 -0.55
N GLN A 85 11.93 -2.58 -1.23
CA GLN A 85 12.28 -1.30 -0.60
C GLN A 85 11.10 -0.33 -0.73
N LEU A 86 11.05 0.72 0.09
CA LEU A 86 10.11 1.82 -0.15
C LEU A 86 10.51 2.51 -1.46
N SER A 87 9.54 2.95 -2.25
CA SER A 87 9.81 3.72 -3.46
C SER A 87 10.36 5.11 -3.12
N ASP A 88 11.30 5.61 -3.93
CA ASP A 88 11.96 6.91 -3.69
C ASP A 88 11.13 8.14 -4.12
N GLY A 89 10.02 7.93 -4.85
CA GLY A 89 9.12 8.98 -5.32
C GLY A 89 9.40 9.49 -6.73
#